data_AF-A0A949GBD9-F1
#
_entry.id   AF-A0A949GBD9-F1
#
_cell.length_a   1.000
_cell.length_b   1.000
_cell.length_c   1.000
_cell.angle_alpha   90.00
_cell.angle_beta   90.00
_cell.angle_gamma   90.00
#
_symmetry.space_group_name_H-M   'P 1'
#
loop_
_entity.id
_entity.type
_entity.pdbx_description
1 polymer ?
#
loop_
_entity_poly.entity_id
_entity_poly.type
_entity_poly.pdbx_seq_one_letter_code
_entity_poly.pdbx_strand_id
1 'polypeptide(L)'
;MITPTIGRVVLVYRHAGFVVTGQPEPALITHVWHDRMVNVGGFDSNGQPFSATSIQLLQDDDTPINYGYYCEWIPYQKGQAAKYEELEKKIKEG
;
A
#
# COMPACT_ATOMS: atom_id res chain seq x y z
N MET A 1 -3.05 -8.00 8.88
CA MET A 1 -2.58 -8.17 7.48
C MET A 1 -3.74 -8.22 6.47
N ILE A 2 -3.73 -7.30 5.51
CA ILE A 2 -4.72 -7.19 4.43
C ILE A 2 -4.14 -7.86 3.17
N THR A 3 -4.84 -8.83 2.59
CA THR A 3 -4.44 -9.47 1.34
C THR A 3 -4.52 -8.47 0.16
N PRO A 4 -3.43 -8.26 -0.59
CA PRO A 4 -3.44 -7.37 -1.73
C PRO A 4 -4.20 -7.95 -2.92
N THR A 5 -4.91 -7.10 -3.65
CA THR A 5 -5.61 -7.46 -4.89
C THR A 5 -5.40 -6.38 -5.94
N ILE A 6 -5.36 -6.78 -7.21
CA ILE A 6 -5.26 -5.86 -8.35
C ILE A 6 -6.41 -4.84 -8.30
N GLY A 7 -6.11 -3.58 -8.64
CA GLY A 7 -7.07 -2.48 -8.68
C GLY A 7 -7.29 -1.75 -7.35
N ARG A 8 -6.72 -2.23 -6.24
CA ARG A 8 -6.73 -1.45 -4.98
C ARG A 8 -5.70 -0.33 -5.03
N VAL A 9 -6.03 0.78 -4.38
CA VAL A 9 -5.15 1.95 -4.25
C VAL A 9 -4.25 1.80 -3.02
N VAL A 10 -2.97 2.15 -3.17
CA VAL A 10 -1.95 2.25 -2.12
C VAL A 10 -1.28 3.62 -2.18
N LEU A 11 -0.61 4.00 -1.09
CA LEU A 11 0.24 5.17 -0.98
C LEU A 11 1.69 4.75 -1.21
N VAL A 12 2.33 5.29 -2.24
CA VAL A 12 3.72 5.00 -2.60
C VAL A 12 4.63 6.08 -2.03
N TYR A 13 5.66 5.65 -1.32
CA TYR A 13 6.70 6.52 -0.78
C TYR A 13 7.95 6.34 -1.65
N ARG A 14 8.31 7.41 -2.37
CA ARG A 14 9.52 7.43 -3.21
C ARG A 14 10.69 7.99 -2.40
N HIS A 15 11.77 7.22 -2.26
CA HIS A 15 13.04 7.77 -1.79
C HIS A 15 13.73 8.53 -2.93
N ALA A 16 13.41 9.81 -3.09
CA ALA A 16 14.22 10.71 -3.90
C ALA A 16 15.44 11.14 -3.08
N GLY A 17 16.56 10.43 -3.24
CA GLY A 17 17.90 10.78 -2.73
C GLY A 17 17.94 11.76 -1.55
N PHE A 18 17.49 11.33 -0.37
CA PHE A 18 17.51 12.04 0.93
C PHE A 18 16.30 12.90 1.34
N VAL A 19 15.26 13.06 0.52
CA VAL A 19 14.01 13.72 0.97
C VAL A 19 12.82 12.83 0.64
N VAL A 20 12.24 12.21 1.68
CA VAL A 20 10.85 11.77 1.60
C VAL A 20 10.05 13.05 1.43
N THR A 21 9.62 13.35 0.21
CA THR A 21 8.60 14.38 -0.02
C THR A 21 7.45 13.96 0.87
N GLY A 22 7.17 14.68 1.97
CA GLY A 22 6.36 14.18 3.09
C GLY A 22 4.94 13.73 2.74
N GLN A 23 4.54 13.81 1.48
CA GLN A 23 3.32 13.32 0.91
C GLN A 23 3.59 12.09 0.02
N PRO A 24 3.02 10.92 0.35
CA PRO A 24 3.06 9.77 -0.55
C PRO A 24 2.11 9.94 -1.73
N GLU A 25 2.37 9.19 -2.79
CA GLU A 25 1.66 9.29 -4.07
C GLU A 25 0.66 8.15 -4.25
N PRO A 26 -0.55 8.43 -4.78
CA PRO A 26 -1.53 7.39 -5.01
C PRO A 26 -1.12 6.50 -6.19
N ALA A 27 -1.21 5.19 -6.00
CA ALA A 27 -1.00 4.22 -7.06
C ALA A 27 -1.96 3.03 -6.96
N LEU A 28 -2.35 2.49 -8.10
CA LEU A 28 -3.13 1.26 -8.20
C LEU A 28 -2.19 0.06 -8.20
N ILE A 29 -2.56 -1.01 -7.48
CA ILE A 29 -1.91 -2.32 -7.60
C ILE A 29 -2.21 -2.87 -9.00
N THR A 30 -1.17 -3.06 -9.80
CA THR A 30 -1.24 -3.60 -11.15
C THR A 30 -0.87 -5.09 -11.21
N HIS A 31 -0.09 -5.57 -10.24
CA HIS A 31 0.28 -6.98 -10.11
C HIS A 31 0.57 -7.34 -8.65
N VAL A 32 0.29 -8.59 -8.26
CA VAL A 32 0.57 -9.12 -6.92
C VAL A 32 1.52 -10.31 -7.07
N TRP A 33 2.72 -10.21 -6.52
CA TRP A 33 3.67 -11.33 -6.46
C TRP A 33 3.34 -12.25 -5.27
N HIS A 34 3.05 -11.63 -4.12
CA HIS A 34 2.59 -12.26 -2.89
C HIS A 34 2.10 -11.15 -1.93
N ASP A 35 1.68 -11.49 -0.71
CA ASP A 35 1.04 -10.57 0.26
C ASP A 35 1.86 -9.33 0.67
N ARG A 36 3.14 -9.28 0.28
CA ARG A 36 4.13 -8.30 0.74
C ARG A 36 4.83 -7.58 -0.41
N MET A 37 4.50 -7.92 -1.66
CA MET A 37 5.22 -7.44 -2.84
C MET A 37 4.27 -7.27 -4.02
N VAL A 38 4.26 -6.06 -4.59
CA VAL A 38 3.33 -5.68 -5.66
C VAL A 38 4.03 -4.86 -6.73
N ASN A 39 3.40 -4.77 -7.90
CA ASN A 39 3.71 -3.72 -8.87
C ASN A 39 2.58 -2.70 -8.83
N VAL A 40 2.91 -1.44 -9.10
CA VAL A 40 1.97 -0.33 -9.07
C VAL A 40 2.11 0.61 -10.26
N GLY A 41 1.01 1.28 -10.60
CA GLY A 41 0.98 2.43 -11.51
C GLY A 41 0.24 3.57 -10.84
N GLY A 42 0.83 4.76 -10.81
CA GLY A 42 0.33 5.90 -10.06
C GLY A 42 0.63 7.23 -10.73
N PHE A 43 0.37 8.31 -10.00
CA PHE A 43 0.63 9.68 -10.45
C PHE A 43 1.37 10.47 -9.36
N ASP A 44 2.37 11.24 -9.77
CA ASP A 44 3.07 12.12 -8.84
C ASP A 44 2.29 13.40 -8.51
N SER A 45 2.88 14.28 -7.70
CA SER A 45 2.26 15.56 -7.31
C SER A 45 1.93 16.49 -8.49
N ASN A 46 2.55 16.29 -9.65
CA ASN A 46 2.28 17.05 -10.87
C ASN A 46 1.25 16.36 -11.78
N GLY A 47 0.72 15.21 -11.36
CA GLY A 47 -0.15 14.37 -12.19
C GLY A 47 0.62 13.60 -13.26
N GLN A 48 1.95 13.49 -13.18
CA GLN A 48 2.73 12.73 -14.13
C GLN A 48 2.63 11.23 -13.80
N PRO A 49 2.28 10.36 -14.76
CA PRO A 49 2.21 8.93 -14.52
C PRO A 49 3.58 8.34 -14.21
N PHE A 50 3.62 7.41 -13.26
CA PHE A 50 4.78 6.58 -12.98
C PHE A 50 4.39 5.11 -12.82
N SER A 51 5.39 4.24 -12.92
CA SER A 51 5.26 2.82 -12.57
C SER A 51 6.41 2.41 -11.66
N ALA A 52 6.12 1.45 -10.78
CA ALA A 52 7.12 0.83 -9.93
C ALA A 52 6.83 -0.67 -9.79
N THR A 53 7.86 -1.50 -9.92
CA THR A 53 7.74 -2.95 -9.89
C THR A 53 8.49 -3.52 -8.70
N SER A 54 8.02 -4.64 -8.19
CA SER A 54 8.59 -5.33 -7.04
C SER A 54 8.80 -4.39 -5.86
N ILE A 55 7.77 -3.60 -5.53
CA ILE A 55 7.79 -2.72 -4.37
C ILE A 55 7.19 -3.41 -3.16
N GLN A 56 7.82 -3.20 -2.01
CA GLN A 56 7.37 -3.78 -0.76
C GLN A 56 6.08 -3.09 -0.29
N LEU A 57 5.05 -3.88 0.00
CA LEU A 57 3.83 -3.43 0.65
C LEU A 57 3.99 -3.58 2.16
N LEU A 58 4.22 -2.48 2.85
CA LEU A 58 4.30 -2.42 4.31
C LEU A 58 2.88 -2.54 4.90
N GLN A 59 2.79 -3.33 5.96
CA GLN A 59 1.56 -3.68 6.67
C GLN A 59 1.86 -3.76 8.16
N ASP A 60 0.85 -3.48 8.98
CA ASP A 60 0.96 -3.61 10.43
C ASP A 60 2.18 -2.83 10.99
N ASP A 61 3.10 -3.50 11.69
CA ASP A 61 4.25 -2.88 12.39
C ASP A 61 5.57 -2.86 11.57
N ASP A 62 5.50 -3.01 10.25
CA ASP A 62 6.72 -2.99 9.44
C ASP A 62 7.46 -1.67 9.48
N THR A 63 8.79 -1.76 9.45
CA THR A 63 9.64 -0.59 9.30
C THR A 63 9.90 -0.32 7.82
N PRO A 64 9.79 0.94 7.37
CA PRO A 64 10.20 1.33 6.03
C PRO A 64 11.65 0.96 5.72
N ILE A 65 11.89 0.51 4.49
CA ILE A 65 13.24 0.33 3.97
C ILE A 65 13.86 1.70 3.68
N ASN A 66 15.12 1.89 4.07
CA ASN A 66 15.86 3.14 3.90
C ASN A 66 16.32 3.40 2.45
N TYR A 67 15.89 2.56 1.50
CA TYR A 67 16.26 2.63 0.10
C TYR A 67 15.11 2.14 -0.78
N GLY A 68 15.01 2.67 -2.00
CA GLY A 68 13.99 2.26 -2.96
C GLY A 68 12.59 2.77 -2.64
N TYR A 69 11.59 2.18 -3.29
CA TYR A 69 10.19 2.52 -3.13
C TYR A 69 9.49 1.48 -2.27
N TYR A 70 8.60 1.94 -1.42
CA TYR A 70 7.66 1.09 -0.69
C TYR A 70 6.26 1.67 -0.78
N CYS A 71 5.26 0.88 -0.44
CA CYS A 71 3.90 1.36 -0.35
C CYS A 71 3.18 0.89 0.90
N GLU A 72 2.12 1.60 1.24
CA GLU A 72 1.23 1.31 2.36
C GLU A 72 -0.23 1.39 1.92
N TRP A 73 -1.10 0.67 2.63
CA TRP A 73 -2.54 0.84 2.49
C TRP A 73 -2.99 2.25 2.87
N ILE A 74 -3.93 2.83 2.12
CA ILE A 74 -4.57 4.08 2.53
C ILE A 74 -5.29 3.89 3.89
N PRO A 75 -5.30 4.89 4.80
CA PRO A 75 -5.88 4.75 6.13
C PRO A 75 -7.33 4.25 6.14
N TYR A 76 -8.12 4.67 5.15
CA TYR A 76 -9.50 4.22 4.98
C TYR A 76 -9.60 2.70 4.77
N GLN A 77 -8.74 2.11 3.94
CA GLN A 77 -8.74 0.67 3.70
C GLN A 77 -8.33 -0.12 4.95
N LYS A 78 -7.36 0.38 5.71
CA LYS A 78 -7.01 -0.19 7.03
C LYS A 78 -8.23 -0.20 7.95
N GLY A 79 -8.98 0.90 8.01
CA GLY A 79 -10.22 0.99 8.79
C GLY A 79 -11.35 0.08 8.31
N GLN A 80 -11.53 -0.11 7.00
CA GLN A 80 -12.53 -1.03 6.46
C GLN A 80 -12.19 -2.49 6.73
N ALA A 81 -10.92 -2.87 6.63
CA ALA A 81 -10.46 -4.22 6.95
C ALA A 81 -10.72 -4.56 8.43
N ALA A 82 -10.37 -3.65 9.35
CA ALA A 82 -10.61 -3.83 10.78
C ALA A 82 -12.10 -4.05 11.11
N LYS A 83 -12.99 -3.28 10.49
CA LYS A 83 -14.45 -3.45 10.67
C LYS A 83 -14.95 -4.80 10.17
N TYR A 84 -14.44 -5.25 9.03
CA TYR A 84 -14.82 -6.54 8.47
C TYR A 84 -14.36 -7.70 9.36
N GLU A 85 -13.11 -7.66 9.83
CA GLU A 85 -12.57 -8.66 10.75
C GLU A 85 -13.35 -8.72 12.07
N GLU A 86 -13.73 -7.56 12.64
CA GLU A 86 -14.55 -7.51 13.85
C GLU A 86 -15.94 -8.11 13.63
N LEU A 87 -16.56 -7.83 12.48
CA LEU A 87 -17.87 -8.39 12.13
C LEU A 87 -17.80 -9.91 11.93
N GLU A 88 -16.77 -10.40 11.25
CA GLU A 88 -16.58 -11.83 11.01
C GLU A 88 -16.38 -12.61 12.32
N LYS A 89 -15.66 -12.04 13.30
CA LYS A 89 -15.53 -12.62 14.65
C LYS A 89 -16.89 -12.74 15.33
N LYS A 90 -17.70 -11.67 15.33
CA LYS A 90 -19.04 -11.67 15.94
C LYS A 90 -19.97 -12.72 15.33
N ILE A 91 -19.87 -12.98 14.03
CA ILE A 91 -20.68 -13.99 13.33
C ILE A 91 -20.24 -15.42 13.69
N LYS A 92 -18.93 -15.65 13.90
CA LYS A 92 -18.40 -16.98 14.24
C LYS A 92 -18.60 -17.37 15.71
N GLU A 93 -18.72 -16.39 16.59
CA GLU A 93 -18.90 -16.58 18.04
C GLU A 93 -20.39 -16.71 18.46
N GLY A 94 -21.33 -16.36 17.57
CA GLY A 94 -22.78 -16.49 17.78
C GLY A 94 -23.38 -17.67 17.06
#